data_AF-A0A7X9H6P0-F1
#
_entry.id   AF-A0A7X9H6P0-F1
#
_cell.length_a   1.000
_cell.length_b   1.000
_cell.length_c   1.000
_cell.angle_alpha   90.00
_cell.angle_beta   90.00
_cell.angle_gamma   90.00
#
_symmetry.space_group_name_H-M   'P 1'
#
loop_
_entity.id
_entity.type
_entity.pdbx_description
1 polymer ?
#
loop_
_entity_poly.entity_id
_entity_poly.type
_entity_poly.pdbx_seq_one_letter_code
_entity_poly.pdbx_strand_id
1 'polypeptide(L)' 'MNEYIEIKNLRYPKMAKCSTCKRVRDIYYKAMILDIDDRERIVGDLDLCKLCGDNIARSQGEEVKGPDVLLKTFDLSL' A
#
# COMPACT_ATOMS: atom_id res chain seq x y z
N MET A 1 -11.78 11.34 1.74
CA MET A 1 -10.90 10.86 0.66
C MET A 1 -9.66 11.72 0.67
N ASN A 2 -8.50 11.14 0.96
CA ASN A 2 -7.24 11.84 0.82
C ASN A 2 -6.75 11.61 -0.61
N GLU A 3 -6.92 12.61 -1.48
CA GLU A 3 -6.71 12.48 -2.93
C GLU A 3 -5.23 12.25 -3.33
N TYR A 4 -4.32 12.30 -2.36
CA TYR A 4 -2.88 12.26 -2.57
C TYR A 4 -2.20 10.99 -2.03
N ILE A 5 -2.95 10.11 -1.36
CA ILE A 5 -2.41 8.86 -0.81
C ILE A 5 -3.30 7.70 -1.23
N GLU A 6 -2.77 6.83 -2.07
CA GLU A 6 -3.45 5.60 -2.51
C GLU A 6 -2.90 4.39 -1.74
N ILE A 7 -3.77 3.65 -1.04
CA ILE A 7 -3.36 2.45 -0.29
C ILE A 7 -3.69 1.21 -1.12
N LYS A 8 -2.65 0.46 -1.51
CA LYS A 8 -2.79 -0.81 -2.25
C LYS A 8 -2.52 -2.00 -1.35
N ASN A 9 -3.35 -3.03 -1.50
CA ASN A 9 -3.12 -4.36 -0.97
C ASN A 9 -2.05 -5.10 -1.79
N LEU A 10 -1.04 -5.64 -1.11
CA LEU A 10 -0.08 -6.53 -1.75
C LEU A 10 -0.67 -7.94 -1.81
N ARG A 11 -0.69 -8.53 -3.01
CA ARG A 11 -1.09 -9.93 -3.21
C ARG A 11 -0.22 -10.90 -2.43
N TYR A 12 1.09 -10.65 -2.43
CA TYR A 12 2.09 -11.47 -1.76
C TYR A 12 2.79 -10.64 -0.70
N PRO A 13 2.47 -10.85 0.59
CA PRO A 13 3.18 -10.18 1.67
C PRO A 13 4.67 -10.51 1.62
N LYS A 14 5.50 -9.50 1.86
CA LYS A 14 6.96 -9.66 1.95
C LYS A 14 7.45 -9.30 3.35
N MET A 15 8.45 -10.02 3.84
CA MET A 15 9.09 -9.66 5.10
C MET A 15 10.04 -8.48 4.88
N ALA A 16 9.71 -7.31 5.43
CA ALA A 16 10.50 -6.10 5.32
C ALA A 16 10.27 -5.16 6.51
N LYS A 17 11.05 -4.08 6.60
CA LYS A 17 10.90 -3.07 7.66
C LYS A 17 9.69 -2.19 7.37
N CYS A 18 8.71 -2.19 8.29
CA CYS A 18 7.55 -1.30 8.19
C CYS A 18 7.96 0.17 8.28
N SER A 19 7.45 0.99 7.38
CA SER A 19 7.80 2.41 7.26
C SER A 19 7.29 3.23 8.43
N THR A 20 6.22 2.80 9.10
CA THR A 20 5.64 3.49 10.26
C THR A 20 6.27 3.03 11.57
N CYS A 21 6.10 1.76 11.96
CA CYS A 21 6.57 1.27 13.26
C CYS A 21 8.05 0.87 13.29
N LYS A 22 8.75 0.94 12.16
CA LYS A 22 10.19 0.64 11.99
C LYS A 22 10.61 -0.78 12.41
N ARG A 23 9.66 -1.70 12.61
CA ARG A 23 9.91 -3.12 12.91
C ARG A 23 9.90 -3.96 11.64
N VAL A 24 10.69 -5.03 11.59
CA VAL A 24 10.61 -6.04 10.53
C VAL A 24 9.36 -6.88 10.73
N ARG A 25 8.48 -6.92 9.73
CA ARG A 25 7.19 -7.61 9.73
C ARG A 25 6.80 -8.00 8.30
N ASP A 26 5.78 -8.81 8.17
CA ASP A 26 5.11 -8.98 6.89
C ASP A 26 4.40 -7.67 6.50
N ILE A 27 4.73 -7.20 5.30
CA ILE A 27 4.16 -6.01 4.68
C ILE A 27 2.99 -6.45 3.82
N TYR A 28 1.81 -5.95 4.15
CA TYR A 28 0.55 -6.28 3.46
C TYR A 28 0.08 -5.13 2.57
N TYR A 29 0.53 -3.90 2.83
CA TYR A 29 0.05 -2.73 2.13
C TYR A 29 1.21 -1.87 1.64
N LYS A 30 1.01 -1.24 0.49
CA LYS A 30 1.85 -0.17 -0.03
C LYS A 30 1.01 1.09 -0.18
N ALA A 31 1.32 2.12 0.59
CA ALA A 31 0.73 3.43 0.41
C ALA A 31 1.59 4.24 -0.57
N MET A 32 1.01 4.68 -1.68
CA MET A 32 1.66 5.49 -2.69
C MET A 32 1.28 6.95 -2.46
N ILE A 33 2.28 7.82 -2.36
CA ILE A 33 2.12 9.26 -2.20
C ILE A 33 2.21 9.86 -3.60
N LEU A 34 1.15 10.52 -4.02
CA LEU A 34 1.02 11.13 -5.34
C LEU A 34 1.50 12.58 -5.31
N ASP A 35 1.99 13.04 -6.45
CA ASP A 35 2.34 14.44 -6.68
C ASP A 35 1.10 15.33 -6.51
N ILE A 36 1.28 16.52 -5.93
CA ILE A 36 0.16 17.42 -5.66
C ILE A 36 -0.35 18.09 -6.94
N ASP A 37 0.52 18.29 -7.93
CA ASP A 37 0.23 19.05 -9.15
C ASP A 37 -0.53 18.18 -10.17
N ASP A 38 -0.03 16.97 -10.43
CA ASP A 38 -0.61 16.09 -11.46
C ASP A 38 -1.41 14.90 -10.92
N ARG A 39 -1.21 14.51 -9.65
CA ARG A 39 -1.90 13.37 -9.00
C ARG A 39 -1.75 12.05 -9.74
N GLU A 40 -0.84 11.96 -10.70
CA GLU A 40 -0.57 10.75 -11.49
C GLU A 40 0.79 10.17 -11.12
N ARG A 41 1.75 11.04 -10.78
CA ARG A 41 3.12 10.61 -10.48
C ARG A 41 3.27 10.29 -9.01
N ILE A 42 4.06 9.26 -8.74
CA ILE A 42 4.38 8.82 -7.38
C ILE A 42 5.63 9.58 -6.93
N VAL A 43 5.50 10.36 -5.85
CA VAL A 43 6.61 11.10 -5.21
C VAL A 43 7.22 10.35 -4.03
N GLY A 44 6.55 9.30 -3.56
CA GLY A 44 7.08 8.42 -2.53
C GLY A 44 6.15 7.27 -2.20
N ASP A 45 6.63 6.33 -1.39
CA ASP A 45 5.84 5.19 -0.97
C ASP A 45 6.15 4.75 0.46
N LEU A 46 5.20 4.04 1.07
CA LEU A 46 5.33 3.47 2.40
C LEU A 46 4.95 1.99 2.35
N ASP A 47 5.91 1.13 2.73
CA ASP A 47 5.64 -0.27 3.04
C ASP A 47 5.04 -0.38 4.47
N LEU A 48 3.84 -0.94 4.59
CA LEU A 48 3.09 -0.99 5.84
C LEU A 48 2.75 -2.43 6.25
N CYS A 49 3.02 -2.75 7.52
CA CYS A 49 2.50 -3.98 8.12
C CYS A 49 0.98 -3.90 8.31
N LYS A 50 0.33 -5.04 8.56
CA LYS A 50 -1.13 -5.14 8.70
C LYS A 50 -1.71 -4.05 9.63
N LEU A 51 -1.21 -3.98 10.85
CA LEU A 51 -1.70 -3.01 11.85
C LEU A 51 -1.53 -1.55 11.40
N CYS A 52 -0.39 -1.20 10.81
CA CYS A 52 -0.13 0.17 10.39
C CYS A 52 -0.97 0.58 9.19
N GLY A 53 -1.16 -0.30 8.21
CA GLY A 53 -2.01 -0.02 7.06
C GLY A 53 -3.49 0.09 7.44
N ASP A 54 -3.99 -0.81 8.29
CA ASP A 54 -5.37 -0.76 8.79
C ASP A 54 -5.65 0.56 9.52
N ASN A 55 -4.70 1.03 10.34
CA ASN A 55 -4.84 2.30 11.06
C ASN A 55 -4.82 3.51 10.11
N ILE A 56 -3.97 3.49 9.09
CA ILE A 56 -3.89 4.57 8.10
C ILE A 56 -5.19 4.62 7.27
N ALA A 57 -5.67 3.49 6.75
CA ALA A 57 -6.93 3.42 6.03
C ALA A 57 -8.10 3.96 6.87
N ARG A 58 -8.22 3.50 8.12
CA ARG A 58 -9.23 4.01 9.06
C ARG A 58 -9.14 5.52 9.27
N SER A 59 -7.93 6.06 9.40
CA SER A 59 -7.73 7.52 9.56
C SER A 59 -8.17 8.34 8.35
N GLN A 60 -8.19 7.73 7.16
CA GLN A 60 -8.65 8.36 5.92
C GLN A 60 -10.16 8.19 5.68
N GLY A 61 -10.87 7.51 6.60
CA GLY A 61 -12.27 7.16 6.45
C GLY A 61 -12.49 5.99 5.47
N GLU A 62 -11.45 5.18 5.22
CA GLU A 62 -11.54 4.00 4.37
C GLU A 62 -11.61 2.72 5.22
N GLU A 63 -12.50 1.81 4.82
CA GLU A 63 -12.33 0.40 5.15
C GLU A 63 -11.43 -0.23 4.08
N VAL A 64 -10.35 -0.88 4.51
CA VAL A 64 -9.47 -1.65 3.63
C VAL A 64 -10.31 -2.69 2.91
N LYS A 65 -10.68 -2.43 1.66
CA LYS A 65 -11.41 -3.39 0.83
C LYS A 65 -10.49 -4.58 0.59
N GLY A 66 -11.05 -5.78 0.70
CA GLY A 66 -10.35 -7.04 0.46
C GLY A 66 -9.72 -7.10 -0.93
N PRO A 67 -8.85 -8.10 -1.18
CA PRO A 67 -7.96 -8.08 -2.34
C PRO A 67 -8.72 -7.87 -3.64
N ASP A 68 -8.37 -6.77 -4.31
CA ASP A 68 -8.90 -6.41 -5.61
C ASP A 68 -8.65 -7.53 -6.62
N VAL A 69 -9.62 -7.66 -7.52
CA VAL A 69 -9.67 -8.61 -8.64
C VAL A 69 -8.30 -8.74 -9.29
N LEU A 70 -7.88 -9.98 -9.54
CA LEU A 70 -6.63 -10.25 -10.24
C LEU A 70 -6.70 -9.74 -11.68
N LEU A 71 -6.17 -8.53 -11.93
CA LEU A 71 -6.27 -7.92 -13.26
C LEU A 71 -5.36 -8.59 -14.29
N LYS A 72 -4.17 -9.05 -13.87
CA LYS A 72 -3.19 -9.66 -14.77
C LYS A 72 -2.13 -10.44 -14.01
N THR A 73 -1.78 -11.62 -14.52
CA THR A 73 -0.62 -12.40 -14.06
C THR A 73 0.47 -12.27 -15.13
N PHE A 74 1.71 -12.00 -14.71
CA PHE A 74 2.87 -12.05 -15.59
C PHE A 74 3.59 -13.36 -15.34
N ASP A 75 3.71 -14.20 -16.37
CA ASP A 75 4.52 -15.40 -16.33
C ASP A 75 5.98 -15.00 -16.59
N LEU A 76 6.86 -15.28 -15.64
CA LEU A 76 8.30 -14.94 -15.68
C LEU A 76 9.16 -16.17 -15.94
N SER A 77 8.57 -17.24 -16.48
CA SER A 77 9.31 -18.39 -16.96
C SER A 77 10.18 -17.98 -18.17
N LEU A 78 11.49 -17.87 -17.90
CA LEU A 78 12.58 -17.74 -18.88
C LEU A 78 12.77 -19.04 -19.66
#